data_AF-A0A0A2V7Z3-F1
#
_entry.id   AF-A0A0A2V7Z3-F1
#
_cell.length_a   1.000
_cell.length_b   1.000
_cell.length_c   1.000
_cell.angle_alpha   90.00
_cell.angle_beta   90.00
_cell.angle_gamma   90.00
#
_symmetry.space_group_name_H-M   'P 1'
#
loop_
_entity.id
_entity.type
_entity.pdbx_description
1 polymer ?
#
loop_
_entity_poly.entity_id
_entity_poly.type
_entity_poly.pdbx_seq_one_letter_code
_entity_poly.pdbx_strand_id
1 'polypeptide(L)'
;MAQALLRATKSAWRWKQAVAVSCSSRNGIVGVGGVIESENAATGQSKRKVFSFTLGARTEQNPFSGELAAMTYALRHLPHSEHQNIAVFTRNKGAVVALSRPYQQLGQEFIKCIYDSVDQLTSKENTIAIGWDSSDKNKLLQAAKIQAKTATQQGTAPEVQFPLMKSTTLNIERRKLEGSRCVPEDAGKFSKKIDAALPGSHTREIYEEMVMEGALSAGPIENRYGKTE
;
A
#
# COMPACT_ATOMS: atom_id res chain seq x y z
N MET A 1 20.73 -12.14 4.32
CA MET A 1 19.48 -11.38 4.55
C MET A 1 19.10 -11.55 6.01
N ALA A 2 19.50 -10.60 6.84
CA ALA A 2 19.26 -10.67 8.27
C ALA A 2 17.76 -10.66 8.54
N GLN A 3 17.23 -11.74 9.11
CA GLN A 3 15.96 -11.71 9.83
C GLN A 3 16.18 -10.92 11.13
N ALA A 4 16.39 -9.61 11.01
CA ALA A 4 16.25 -8.72 12.14
C ALA A 4 14.75 -8.71 12.49
N LEU A 5 14.43 -9.33 13.61
CA LEU A 5 13.08 -9.51 14.14
C LEU A 5 12.29 -8.20 14.11
N LEU A 6 11.42 -8.06 13.10
CA LEU A 6 10.24 -7.18 13.10
C LEU A 6 9.24 -7.74 14.14
N ARG A 7 9.63 -7.81 15.41
CA ARG A 7 8.72 -8.16 16.52
C ARG A 7 8.23 -6.89 17.18
N ALA A 8 6.99 -6.55 16.87
CA ALA A 8 6.20 -5.63 17.66
C ALA A 8 5.68 -6.35 18.90
N THR A 9 6.21 -6.03 20.08
CA THR A 9 5.52 -6.30 21.36
C THR A 9 5.60 -5.06 22.26
N LYS A 10 4.43 -4.45 22.46
CA LYS A 10 4.17 -3.35 23.39
C LYS A 10 4.25 -3.84 24.83
N SER A 11 5.44 -3.91 25.40
CA SER A 11 5.72 -3.71 26.84
C SER A 11 7.13 -4.22 27.14
N ALA A 12 7.90 -3.44 27.89
CA ALA A 12 9.27 -3.73 28.37
C ALA A 12 10.47 -3.53 27.42
N TRP A 13 10.33 -2.83 26.29
CA TRP A 13 11.50 -2.31 25.55
C TRP A 13 11.72 -0.82 25.86
N ARG A 14 12.74 -0.50 26.67
CA ARG A 14 13.27 0.86 26.77
C ARG A 14 14.08 1.13 25.50
N TRP A 15 13.52 1.95 24.62
CA TRP A 15 14.22 2.48 23.46
C TRP A 15 15.07 3.68 23.88
N LYS A 16 16.24 3.83 23.25
CA LYS A 16 17.12 5.01 23.40
C LYS A 16 16.84 6.06 22.34
N GLN A 17 16.30 5.62 21.20
CA GLN A 17 15.81 6.49 20.15
C GLN A 17 14.42 6.04 19.70
N ALA A 18 13.50 7.00 19.61
CA ALA A 18 12.19 6.81 19.01
C ALA A 18 12.06 7.68 17.77
N VAL A 19 11.60 7.07 16.70
CA VAL A 19 11.26 7.74 15.45
C VAL A 19 9.77 7.59 15.24
N ALA A 20 9.08 8.68 14.94
CA ALA A 20 7.73 8.65 14.44
C ALA A 20 7.70 9.23 13.03
N VAL A 21 7.08 8.51 12.11
CA VAL A 21 6.95 8.94 10.71
C VAL A 21 5.49 9.04 10.31
N SER A 22 5.22 9.92 9.35
CA SER A 22 3.91 10.06 8.73
C SER A 22 4.01 10.65 7.33
N CYS A 23 3.02 10.35 6.49
CA CYS A 23 2.81 11.01 5.21
C CYS A 23 1.55 11.88 5.18
N SER A 24 1.47 12.79 4.21
CA SER A 24 0.28 13.56 3.85
C SER A 24 0.13 13.55 2.33
N SER A 25 -1.11 13.55 1.84
CA SER A 25 -1.43 13.64 0.42
C SER A 25 -2.50 14.70 0.28
N ARG A 26 -2.12 15.93 -0.07
CA ARG A 26 -3.00 17.10 -0.23
C ARG A 26 -2.50 17.94 -1.39
N ASN A 27 -3.37 18.75 -1.98
CA ASN A 27 -3.00 19.70 -3.04
C ASN A 27 -2.29 19.05 -4.25
N GLY A 28 -2.62 17.79 -4.58
CA GLY A 28 -1.99 17.09 -5.70
C GLY A 28 -0.54 16.65 -5.47
N ILE A 29 -0.01 16.77 -4.24
CA ILE A 29 1.34 16.35 -3.86
C ILE A 29 1.32 15.39 -2.67
N VAL A 30 2.41 14.63 -2.52
CA VAL A 30 2.67 13.78 -1.36
C VAL A 30 3.81 14.40 -0.57
N GLY A 31 3.54 14.69 0.70
CA GLY A 31 4.51 15.22 1.65
C GLY A 31 4.80 14.21 2.75
N VAL A 32 6.00 14.34 3.30
CA VAL A 32 6.57 13.45 4.30
C VAL A 32 6.95 14.26 5.52
N GLY A 33 6.76 13.69 6.70
CA GLY A 33 7.24 14.28 7.93
C GLY A 33 7.56 13.24 8.98
N GLY A 34 8.44 13.62 9.90
CA GLY A 34 8.79 12.76 11.01
C GLY A 34 9.50 13.50 12.13
N VAL A 35 9.60 12.80 13.25
CA VAL A 35 10.22 13.25 14.47
C VAL A 35 11.15 12.16 14.97
N ILE A 36 12.38 12.53 15.28
CA ILE A 36 13.40 11.68 15.89
C ILE A 36 13.63 12.23 17.28
N GLU A 37 13.40 11.41 18.30
CA GLU A 37 13.66 11.72 19.70
C GLU A 37 14.74 10.78 20.19
N SER A 38 15.82 11.33 20.72
CA SER A 38 16.97 10.57 21.23
C SER A 38 17.23 10.97 22.67
N GLU A 39 17.33 9.97 23.55
CA GLU A 39 17.71 10.17 24.95
C GLU A 39 19.24 10.17 25.07
N ASN A 40 19.83 11.27 25.54
CA ASN A 40 21.25 11.29 25.83
C ASN A 40 21.52 10.57 27.16
N ALA A 41 22.28 9.48 27.12
CA ALA A 41 22.62 8.69 28.31
C ALA A 41 23.45 9.46 29.34
N ALA A 42 24.26 10.44 28.92
CA ALA A 42 25.15 11.18 29.80
C ALA A 42 24.47 12.33 30.54
N THR A 43 23.47 12.98 29.93
CA THR A 43 22.81 14.17 30.49
C THR A 43 21.34 13.95 30.87
N GLY A 44 20.75 12.81 30.49
CA GLY A 44 19.32 12.54 30.66
C GLY A 44 18.41 13.45 29.83
N GLN A 45 18.97 14.28 28.94
CA GLN A 45 18.20 15.21 28.11
C GLN A 45 17.73 14.53 26.83
N SER A 46 16.45 14.71 26.50
CA SER A 46 15.87 14.26 25.23
C SER A 46 16.10 15.31 24.14
N LYS A 47 16.86 14.96 23.11
CA LYS A 47 17.02 15.79 21.91
C LYS A 47 15.98 15.39 20.88
N ARG A 48 15.22 16.39 20.40
CA ARG A 48 14.23 16.20 19.35
C ARG A 48 14.68 16.84 18.04
N LYS A 49 14.68 16.07 16.96
CA LYS A 49 14.90 16.53 15.59
C LYS A 49 13.63 16.27 14.79
N VAL A 50 13.21 17.23 13.97
CA VAL A 50 12.05 17.09 13.08
C VAL A 50 12.51 17.18 11.64
N PHE A 51 11.79 16.54 10.74
CA PHE A 51 11.98 16.67 9.30
C PHE A 51 10.64 16.76 8.58
N SER A 52 10.62 17.51 7.48
CA SER A 52 9.44 17.75 6.65
C SER A 52 9.92 18.07 5.24
N PHE A 53 9.49 17.31 4.25
CA PHE A 53 9.80 17.57 2.84
C PHE A 53 8.72 17.02 1.91
N THR A 54 8.64 17.58 0.72
CA THR A 54 7.70 17.14 -0.32
C THR A 54 8.32 16.03 -1.14
N LEU A 55 7.69 14.87 -1.18
CA LEU A 55 8.20 13.70 -1.89
C LEU A 55 8.02 13.81 -3.41
N GLY A 56 6.89 14.35 -3.86
CA GLY A 56 6.56 14.36 -5.29
C GLY A 56 5.09 14.64 -5.57
N ALA A 57 4.76 14.68 -6.86
CA ALA A 57 3.38 14.80 -7.31
C ALA A 57 2.57 13.54 -6.97
N ARG A 58 1.26 13.69 -6.78
CA ARG A 58 0.34 12.57 -6.50
C ARG A 58 0.16 11.63 -7.70
N THR A 59 0.57 12.10 -8.88
CA THR A 59 0.65 11.30 -10.11
C THR A 59 1.80 10.30 -10.11
N GLU A 60 2.83 10.57 -9.33
CA GLU A 60 4.04 9.77 -9.26
C GLU A 60 4.15 9.01 -7.93
N GLN A 61 3.57 9.57 -6.88
CA GLN A 61 3.66 9.09 -5.52
C GLN A 61 2.28 8.84 -4.91
N ASN A 62 2.23 7.96 -3.93
CA ASN A 62 1.02 7.69 -3.16
C ASN A 62 1.31 7.74 -1.65
N PRO A 63 0.30 7.78 -0.77
CA PRO A 63 0.53 7.81 0.68
C PRO A 63 1.37 6.65 1.19
N PHE A 64 1.29 5.47 0.56
CA PHE A 64 2.10 4.33 0.94
C PHE A 64 3.58 4.55 0.62
N SER A 65 3.93 5.05 -0.58
CA SER A 65 5.31 5.44 -0.91
C SER A 65 5.80 6.61 -0.06
N GLY A 66 4.92 7.56 0.26
CA GLY A 66 5.16 8.62 1.26
C GLY A 66 5.63 8.07 2.60
N GLU A 67 4.93 7.08 3.14
CA GLU A 67 5.29 6.50 4.43
C GLU A 67 6.63 5.73 4.38
N LEU A 68 6.87 4.95 3.32
CA LEU A 68 8.14 4.23 3.16
C LEU A 68 9.32 5.19 2.95
N ALA A 69 9.13 6.27 2.21
CA ALA A 69 10.12 7.33 2.05
C ALA A 69 10.45 7.98 3.39
N ALA A 70 9.44 8.23 4.22
CA ALA A 70 9.61 8.77 5.56
C ALA A 70 10.47 7.86 6.45
N MET A 71 10.21 6.55 6.44
CA MET A 71 11.00 5.56 7.16
C MET A 71 12.45 5.54 6.67
N THR A 72 12.63 5.47 5.34
CA THR A 72 13.95 5.46 4.72
C THR A 72 14.76 6.70 5.10
N TYR A 73 14.15 7.88 4.97
CA TYR A 73 14.78 9.14 5.33
C TYR A 73 15.18 9.16 6.80
N ALA A 74 14.26 8.77 7.69
CA ALA A 74 14.51 8.78 9.11
C ALA A 74 15.68 7.86 9.50
N LEU A 75 15.69 6.62 9.00
CA LEU A 75 16.74 5.65 9.28
C LEU A 75 18.12 6.13 8.82
N ARG A 76 18.20 6.78 7.64
CA ARG A 76 19.45 7.36 7.11
C ARG A 76 19.95 8.57 7.91
N HIS A 77 19.06 9.29 8.58
CA HIS A 77 19.37 10.53 9.29
C HIS A 77 19.32 10.41 10.82
N LEU A 78 19.28 9.17 11.33
CA LEU A 78 19.46 8.92 12.76
C LEU A 78 20.84 9.43 13.21
N PRO A 79 20.94 9.99 14.42
CA PRO A 79 22.23 10.35 14.98
C PRO A 79 23.11 9.11 15.10
N HIS A 80 24.42 9.29 14.87
CA HIS A 80 25.38 8.20 14.96
C HIS A 80 25.25 7.53 16.33
N SER A 81 24.89 6.25 16.30
CA SER A 81 24.60 5.45 17.48
C SER A 81 25.06 4.02 17.24
N GLU A 82 25.66 3.46 18.28
CA GLU A 82 26.13 2.07 18.35
C GLU A 82 25.48 1.45 19.59
N HIS A 83 25.13 0.16 19.50
CA HIS A 83 24.53 -0.61 20.61
C HIS A 83 23.22 -0.02 21.15
N GLN A 84 22.42 0.66 20.31
CA GLN A 84 21.16 1.29 20.74
C GLN A 84 19.91 0.54 20.28
N ASN A 85 18.87 0.64 21.11
CA ASN A 85 17.51 0.20 20.77
C ASN A 85 16.76 1.36 20.10
N ILE A 86 16.45 1.18 18.82
CA ILE A 86 15.75 2.14 17.98
C ILE A 86 14.32 1.65 17.73
N ALA A 87 13.33 2.46 18.08
CA ALA A 87 11.93 2.18 17.77
C ALA A 87 11.45 3.10 16.64
N VAL A 88 10.84 2.54 15.60
CA VAL A 88 10.23 3.27 14.49
C VAL A 88 8.72 3.05 14.50
N PHE A 89 7.97 4.13 14.66
CA PHE A 89 6.52 4.14 14.73
C PHE A 89 5.90 4.73 13.46
N THR A 90 4.88 4.07 12.96
CA THR A 90 4.04 4.56 11.86
C THR A 90 2.56 4.35 12.16
N ARG A 91 1.69 5.16 11.56
CA ARG A 91 0.24 4.93 11.57
C ARG A 91 -0.22 3.97 10.45
N ASN A 92 0.63 3.72 9.45
CA ASN A 92 0.29 2.91 8.29
C ASN A 92 0.56 1.42 8.56
N LYS A 93 -0.49 0.67 8.93
CA LYS A 93 -0.40 -0.79 9.10
C LYS A 93 0.11 -1.48 7.83
N GLY A 94 -0.27 -1.00 6.65
CA GLY A 94 0.16 -1.54 5.37
C GLY A 94 1.68 -1.46 5.18
N ALA A 95 2.31 -0.35 5.61
CA ALA A 95 3.76 -0.20 5.53
C ALA A 95 4.50 -1.22 6.43
N VAL A 96 4.01 -1.44 7.65
CA VAL A 96 4.59 -2.45 8.56
C VAL A 96 4.43 -3.86 8.00
N VAL A 97 3.23 -4.20 7.51
CA VAL A 97 2.97 -5.51 6.88
C VAL A 97 3.82 -5.71 5.63
N ALA A 98 4.02 -4.66 4.83
CA ALA A 98 4.87 -4.70 3.64
C ALA A 98 6.32 -5.04 4.00
N LEU A 99 6.85 -4.43 5.07
CA LEU A 99 8.17 -4.73 5.61
C LEU A 99 8.24 -6.12 6.24
N SER A 100 7.14 -6.70 6.73
CA SER A 100 7.14 -8.10 7.18
C SER A 100 7.10 -9.11 6.01
N ARG A 101 6.69 -8.68 4.80
CA ARG A 101 6.53 -9.54 3.61
C ARG A 101 7.10 -8.86 2.35
N PRO A 102 8.42 -8.69 2.26
CA PRO A 102 9.05 -7.85 1.24
C PRO A 102 8.79 -8.31 -0.20
N TYR A 103 8.72 -9.62 -0.46
CA TYR A 103 8.65 -10.18 -1.82
C TYR A 103 7.31 -10.04 -2.56
N GLN A 104 6.28 -9.44 -1.95
CA GLN A 104 4.93 -9.39 -2.52
C GLN A 104 4.37 -7.97 -2.70
N GLN A 105 5.22 -6.94 -2.66
CA GLN A 105 4.76 -5.56 -2.54
C GLN A 105 5.24 -4.66 -3.69
N LEU A 106 4.36 -3.75 -4.10
CA LEU A 106 4.70 -2.62 -4.94
C LEU A 106 5.58 -1.66 -4.13
N GLY A 107 6.63 -1.09 -4.73
CA GLY A 107 7.60 -0.22 -4.02
C GLY A 107 8.85 -0.95 -3.53
N GLN A 108 9.25 -2.03 -4.22
CA GLN A 108 10.48 -2.79 -3.94
C GLN A 108 11.71 -1.92 -3.72
N GLU A 109 11.88 -0.86 -4.50
CA GLU A 109 13.02 0.07 -4.35
C GLU A 109 13.01 0.77 -2.98
N PHE A 110 11.85 1.20 -2.48
CA PHE A 110 11.74 1.77 -1.14
C PHE A 110 11.99 0.73 -0.05
N ILE A 111 11.40 -0.46 -0.20
CA ILE A 111 11.59 -1.56 0.75
C ILE A 111 13.08 -1.93 0.83
N LYS A 112 13.76 -2.05 -0.31
CA LYS A 112 15.20 -2.29 -0.39
C LYS A 112 15.99 -1.19 0.32
N CYS A 113 15.69 0.09 0.06
CA CYS A 113 16.35 1.20 0.74
C CYS A 113 16.20 1.14 2.27
N ILE A 114 15.05 0.70 2.76
CA ILE A 114 14.81 0.51 4.19
C ILE A 114 15.68 -0.63 4.72
N TYR A 115 15.71 -1.79 4.06
CA TYR A 115 16.55 -2.91 4.47
C TYR A 115 18.04 -2.57 4.43
N ASP A 116 18.52 -1.89 3.39
CA ASP A 116 19.92 -1.45 3.31
C ASP A 116 20.26 -0.53 4.50
N SER A 117 19.34 0.36 4.89
CA SER A 117 19.51 1.25 6.04
C SER A 117 19.46 0.49 7.38
N VAL A 118 18.58 -0.51 7.49
CA VAL A 118 18.48 -1.39 8.67
C VAL A 118 19.76 -2.21 8.82
N ASP A 119 20.25 -2.82 7.74
CA ASP A 119 21.48 -3.62 7.75
C ASP A 119 22.70 -2.77 8.16
N GLN A 120 22.79 -1.52 7.68
CA GLN A 120 23.84 -0.57 8.10
C GLN A 120 23.77 -0.17 9.57
N LEU A 121 22.57 -0.15 10.16
CA LEU A 121 22.39 0.17 11.57
C LEU A 121 22.63 -1.07 12.43
N THR A 122 22.18 -2.25 12.00
CA THR A 122 22.39 -3.52 12.68
C THR A 122 23.84 -3.98 12.64
N SER A 123 24.62 -3.63 11.61
CA SER A 123 26.07 -3.87 11.57
C SER A 123 26.84 -3.14 12.67
N LYS A 124 26.24 -2.09 13.25
CA LYS A 124 26.75 -1.33 14.41
C LYS A 124 26.13 -1.78 15.74
N GLU A 125 25.63 -3.01 15.77
CA GLU A 125 24.99 -3.64 16.94
C GLU A 125 23.72 -2.91 17.44
N ASN A 126 23.07 -2.12 16.58
CA ASN A 126 21.78 -1.53 16.92
C ASN A 126 20.64 -2.54 16.71
N THR A 127 19.67 -2.52 17.63
CA THR A 127 18.43 -3.29 17.52
C THR A 127 17.31 -2.37 17.07
N ILE A 128 16.62 -2.73 15.97
CA ILE A 128 15.57 -1.90 15.38
C ILE A 128 14.22 -2.62 15.49
N ALA A 129 13.24 -1.96 16.09
CA ALA A 129 11.85 -2.41 16.07
C ALA A 129 11.00 -1.44 15.25
N ILE A 130 10.33 -1.95 14.22
CA ILE A 130 9.38 -1.19 13.42
C ILE A 130 7.97 -1.65 13.80
N GLY A 131 7.11 -0.71 14.19
CA GLY A 131 5.79 -1.02 14.73
C GLY A 131 4.71 -0.04 14.32
N TRP A 132 3.48 -0.54 14.28
CA TRP A 132 2.30 0.29 14.13
C TRP A 132 1.80 0.77 15.49
N ASP A 133 1.45 2.06 15.59
CA ASP A 133 0.80 2.61 16.77
C ASP A 133 -0.34 3.57 16.39
N SER A 134 -1.27 3.79 17.33
CA SER A 134 -2.37 4.74 17.13
C SER A 134 -1.93 6.16 17.45
N SER A 135 -2.26 7.10 16.57
CA SER A 135 -1.95 8.52 16.73
C SER A 135 -2.63 9.14 17.96
N ASP A 136 -3.73 8.59 18.47
CA ASP A 136 -4.46 9.19 19.59
C ASP A 136 -3.69 9.05 20.90
N LYS A 137 -2.85 8.01 21.01
CA LYS A 137 -2.06 7.70 22.20
C LYS A 137 -0.61 8.17 22.08
N ASN A 138 -0.12 8.36 20.86
CA ASN A 138 1.29 8.64 20.59
C ASN A 138 1.50 10.08 20.10
N LYS A 139 1.99 10.94 21.01
CA LYS A 139 2.27 12.35 20.74
C LYS A 139 3.32 12.55 19.64
N LEU A 140 4.28 11.63 19.47
CA LEU A 140 5.29 11.71 18.42
C LEU A 140 4.67 11.51 17.03
N LEU A 141 3.72 10.58 16.89
CA LEU A 141 2.97 10.39 15.64
C LEU A 141 2.10 11.60 15.29
N GLN A 142 1.50 12.26 16.28
CA GLN A 142 0.77 13.51 16.05
C GLN A 142 1.70 14.60 15.52
N ALA A 143 2.88 14.76 16.14
CA ALA A 143 3.88 15.72 15.70
C ALA A 143 4.40 15.40 14.28
N ALA A 144 4.70 14.14 13.99
CA ALA A 144 5.09 13.69 12.64
C ALA A 144 4.01 14.01 11.61
N LYS A 145 2.73 13.83 11.96
CA LYS A 145 1.61 14.15 11.08
C LYS A 145 1.49 15.66 10.81
N ILE A 146 1.77 16.49 11.80
CA ILE A 146 1.81 17.95 11.63
C ILE A 146 2.90 18.32 10.61
N GLN A 147 4.11 17.77 10.76
CA GLN A 147 5.21 17.98 9.82
C GLN A 147 4.84 17.53 8.40
N ALA A 148 4.25 16.35 8.25
CA ALA A 148 3.82 15.85 6.94
C ALA A 148 2.77 16.77 6.29
N LYS A 149 1.88 17.40 7.08
CA LYS A 149 0.92 18.39 6.56
C LYS A 149 1.60 19.66 6.10
N THR A 150 2.62 20.13 6.84
CA THR A 150 3.45 21.29 6.46
C THR A 150 4.11 21.08 5.10
N ALA A 151 4.65 19.88 4.84
CA ALA A 151 5.20 19.53 3.53
C ALA A 151 4.16 19.64 2.39
N THR A 152 2.87 19.42 2.67
CA THR A 152 1.81 19.51 1.66
C THR A 152 1.10 20.87 1.58
N GLN A 153 1.67 21.93 2.15
CA GLN A 153 1.11 23.29 2.00
C GLN A 153 1.11 23.74 0.53
N GLN A 154 0.24 24.69 0.20
CA GLN A 154 0.13 25.18 -1.18
C GLN A 154 1.43 25.88 -1.61
N GLY A 155 1.89 25.61 -2.84
CA GLY A 155 3.08 26.23 -3.41
C GLY A 155 4.41 25.52 -3.13
N THR A 156 4.42 24.39 -2.40
CA THR A 156 5.65 23.66 -2.13
C THR A 156 6.12 22.86 -3.35
N ALA A 157 7.36 23.08 -3.78
CA ALA A 157 7.99 22.30 -4.84
C ALA A 157 8.42 20.91 -4.32
N PRO A 158 8.35 19.86 -5.15
CA PRO A 158 8.82 18.52 -4.78
C PRO A 158 10.35 18.47 -4.69
N GLU A 159 10.86 17.82 -3.64
CA GLU A 159 12.28 17.55 -3.45
C GLU A 159 12.61 16.18 -4.06
N VAL A 160 13.43 16.18 -5.12
CA VAL A 160 13.73 14.98 -5.91
C VAL A 160 14.88 14.20 -5.29
N GLN A 161 14.58 13.29 -4.36
CA GLN A 161 15.59 12.38 -3.78
C GLN A 161 15.13 10.92 -3.66
N PHE A 162 13.91 10.60 -4.06
CA PHE A 162 13.31 9.28 -3.81
C PHE A 162 12.81 8.56 -5.08
N PRO A 163 12.81 7.21 -5.09
CA PRO A 163 12.30 6.43 -6.22
C PRO A 163 10.84 6.76 -6.57
N LEU A 164 10.49 6.65 -7.85
CA LEU A 164 9.12 6.82 -8.34
C LEU A 164 8.28 5.56 -8.12
N MET A 165 6.98 5.74 -7.88
CA MET A 165 6.05 4.62 -7.74
C MET A 165 5.51 4.18 -9.12
N LYS A 166 6.27 3.33 -9.81
CA LYS A 166 5.99 2.87 -11.19
C LYS A 166 4.53 2.42 -11.42
N SER A 167 3.94 1.69 -10.47
CA SER A 167 2.56 1.22 -10.58
C SER A 167 1.52 2.35 -10.52
N THR A 168 1.80 3.40 -9.74
CA THR A 168 0.91 4.58 -9.66
C THR A 168 0.93 5.31 -10.99
N THR A 169 2.13 5.57 -11.52
CA THR A 169 2.31 6.18 -12.84
C THR A 169 1.61 5.35 -13.93
N LEU A 170 1.86 4.04 -13.98
CA LEU A 170 1.25 3.14 -14.96
C LEU A 170 -0.28 3.15 -14.85
N ASN A 171 -0.83 3.04 -13.64
CA ASN A 171 -2.29 3.04 -13.45
C ASN A 171 -2.94 4.37 -13.86
N ILE A 172 -2.25 5.49 -13.69
CA ILE A 172 -2.73 6.79 -14.12
C ILE A 172 -2.72 6.90 -15.63
N GLU A 173 -1.62 6.53 -16.28
CA GLU A 173 -1.56 6.51 -17.75
C GLU A 173 -2.58 5.52 -18.34
N ARG A 174 -2.78 4.37 -17.70
CA ARG A 174 -3.82 3.42 -18.07
C ARG A 174 -5.22 4.04 -17.99
N ARG A 175 -5.53 4.78 -16.92
CA ARG A 175 -6.82 5.48 -16.79
C ARG A 175 -7.03 6.57 -17.84
N LYS A 176 -5.97 7.32 -18.19
CA LYS A 176 -6.02 8.30 -19.28
C LYS A 176 -6.39 7.62 -20.60
N LEU A 177 -5.76 6.47 -20.88
CA LEU A 177 -6.05 5.67 -22.06
C LEU A 177 -7.43 5.00 -22.03
N GLU A 178 -7.93 4.59 -20.85
CA GLU A 178 -9.27 4.03 -20.68
C GLU A 178 -10.38 5.02 -21.05
N GLY A 179 -10.17 6.32 -20.86
CA GLY A 179 -11.06 7.36 -21.39
C GLY A 179 -11.14 7.43 -22.92
N SER A 180 -10.17 6.82 -23.61
CA SER A 180 -10.09 6.72 -25.08
C SER A 180 -10.34 5.29 -25.59
N ARG A 181 -10.61 4.33 -24.69
CA ARG A 181 -10.93 2.95 -25.08
C ARG A 181 -12.36 2.87 -25.56
N CYS A 182 -12.56 3.13 -26.85
CA CYS A 182 -13.70 2.61 -27.57
C CYS A 182 -13.33 1.22 -28.07
N VAL A 183 -14.21 0.25 -27.88
CA VAL A 183 -14.14 -0.99 -28.65
C VAL A 183 -14.17 -0.58 -30.12
N PRO A 184 -13.20 -0.99 -30.96
CA PRO A 184 -13.23 -0.65 -32.38
C PRO A 184 -14.60 -1.00 -32.95
N GLU A 185 -15.14 -0.16 -33.83
CA GLU A 185 -16.49 -0.36 -34.40
C GLU A 185 -16.68 -1.76 -35.02
N ASP A 186 -15.55 -2.35 -35.42
CA ASP A 186 -15.43 -3.65 -36.07
C ASP A 186 -15.29 -4.84 -35.11
N ALA A 187 -14.98 -4.59 -33.84
CA ALA A 187 -14.83 -5.65 -32.85
C ALA A 187 -16.20 -6.23 -32.46
N GLY A 188 -16.31 -7.56 -32.53
CA GLY A 188 -17.54 -8.28 -32.23
C GLY A 188 -18.58 -8.28 -33.35
N LYS A 189 -18.27 -7.80 -34.58
CA LYS A 189 -19.19 -7.85 -35.74
C LYS A 189 -19.79 -9.25 -35.97
N PHE A 190 -18.98 -10.31 -35.82
CA PHE A 190 -19.44 -11.69 -36.02
C PHE A 190 -20.30 -12.19 -34.87
N SER A 191 -19.90 -11.94 -33.61
CA SER A 191 -20.71 -12.28 -32.44
C SER A 191 -22.04 -11.52 -32.41
N LYS A 192 -22.07 -10.24 -32.79
CA LYS A 192 -23.31 -9.46 -32.94
C LYS A 192 -24.22 -10.02 -34.04
N LYS A 193 -23.67 -10.58 -35.13
CA LYS A 193 -24.44 -11.28 -36.17
C LYS A 193 -25.03 -12.60 -35.66
N ILE A 194 -24.28 -13.35 -34.85
CA ILE A 194 -24.76 -14.58 -34.22
C ILE A 194 -25.85 -14.27 -33.19
N ASP A 195 -25.68 -13.21 -32.40
CA ASP A 195 -26.67 -12.76 -31.39
C ASP A 195 -27.93 -12.17 -32.06
N ALA A 196 -27.78 -11.53 -33.22
CA ALA A 196 -28.92 -11.16 -34.07
C ALA A 196 -29.60 -12.36 -34.76
N ALA A 197 -28.93 -13.52 -34.80
CA ALA A 197 -29.48 -14.77 -35.29
C ALA A 197 -30.16 -15.59 -34.18
N LEU A 198 -30.64 -14.93 -33.12
CA LEU A 198 -31.65 -15.51 -32.25
C LEU A 198 -32.81 -16.01 -33.12
N PRO A 199 -33.37 -17.21 -32.83
CA PRO A 199 -34.46 -17.76 -33.62
C PRO A 199 -35.60 -16.74 -33.72
N GLY A 200 -35.97 -16.38 -34.96
CA GLY A 200 -37.11 -15.50 -35.23
C GLY A 200 -38.42 -16.13 -34.71
N SER A 201 -39.51 -15.35 -34.66
CA SER A 201 -40.77 -15.80 -33.99
C SER A 201 -41.21 -17.18 -34.47
N HIS A 202 -41.07 -17.47 -35.76
CA HIS A 202 -41.42 -18.77 -36.33
C HIS A 202 -40.60 -19.93 -35.74
N THR A 203 -39.28 -19.81 -35.66
CA THR A 203 -38.42 -20.82 -35.01
C THR A 203 -38.68 -20.92 -33.50
N ARG A 204 -39.06 -19.82 -32.85
CA ARG A 204 -39.42 -19.81 -31.43
C ARG A 204 -40.76 -20.52 -31.17
N GLU A 205 -41.75 -20.31 -32.02
CA GLU A 205 -43.05 -21.00 -32.01
C GLU A 205 -42.87 -22.51 -32.18
N ILE A 206 -41.98 -22.96 -33.08
CA ILE A 206 -41.67 -24.40 -33.25
C ILE A 206 -41.11 -25.01 -31.96
N TYR A 207 -40.18 -24.33 -31.28
CA TYR A 207 -39.65 -24.83 -30.01
C TYR A 207 -40.67 -24.74 -28.87
N GLU A 208 -41.51 -23.71 -28.83
CA GLU A 208 -42.59 -23.58 -27.83
C GLU A 208 -43.67 -24.65 -28.02
N GLU A 209 -44.05 -25.00 -29.25
CA GLU A 209 -44.96 -26.11 -29.56
C GLU A 209 -44.35 -27.49 -29.21
N MET A 210 -43.07 -27.71 -29.53
CA MET A 210 -42.37 -28.96 -29.20
C MET A 210 -42.16 -29.15 -27.68
N VAL A 211 -41.98 -28.06 -26.93
CA VAL A 211 -41.89 -28.10 -25.46
C VAL A 211 -43.25 -28.48 -24.85
N MET A 212 -44.36 -28.05 -25.46
CA MET A 212 -45.72 -28.39 -25.02
C MET A 212 -46.10 -29.83 -25.39
N GLU A 213 -45.70 -30.35 -26.56
CA GLU A 213 -45.92 -31.76 -26.93
C GLU A 213 -45.06 -32.73 -26.12
N GLY A 214 -43.80 -32.38 -25.86
CA GLY A 214 -42.90 -33.18 -25.02
C GLY A 214 -43.35 -33.27 -23.55
N ALA A 215 -43.98 -32.21 -23.04
CA ALA A 215 -44.54 -32.18 -21.68
C ALA A 215 -45.87 -32.93 -21.54
N LEU A 216 -46.65 -33.09 -22.61
CA LEU A 216 -47.90 -33.86 -22.64
C LEU A 216 -47.70 -35.36 -22.91
N SER A 217 -46.56 -35.74 -23.50
CA SER A 217 -46.16 -37.14 -23.76
C SER A 217 -45.35 -37.78 -22.61
N ALA A 218 -44.84 -37.00 -21.66
CA ALA A 218 -44.06 -37.53 -20.55
C ALA A 218 -44.99 -37.83 -19.36
N GLY A 219 -45.39 -39.10 -19.20
CA GLY A 219 -45.97 -39.60 -17.94
C GLY A 219 -45.04 -39.30 -16.74
N PRO A 220 -45.54 -39.41 -15.50
CA PRO A 220 -44.78 -39.00 -14.32
C PRO A 220 -43.43 -39.72 -14.27
N ILE A 221 -42.35 -38.96 -14.20
CA ILE A 221 -40.99 -39.48 -14.04
C ILE A 221 -40.91 -40.09 -12.64
N GLU A 222 -41.07 -41.42 -12.58
CA GLU A 222 -40.87 -42.20 -11.38
C GLU A 222 -39.39 -42.12 -10.98
N ASN A 223 -39.11 -41.47 -9.85
CA ASN A 223 -37.78 -41.39 -9.26
C ASN A 223 -37.26 -42.81 -8.98
N ARG A 224 -36.32 -43.29 -9.81
CA ARG A 224 -35.73 -44.62 -9.66
C ARG A 224 -34.21 -44.61 -9.76
N TYR A 225 -33.56 -43.81 -8.93
CA TYR A 225 -32.24 -44.09 -8.34
C TYR A 225 -32.26 -43.39 -6.97
N GLY A 226 -32.19 -44.07 -5.84
CA GLY A 226 -31.25 -45.14 -5.52
C GLY A 226 -30.09 -44.52 -4.74
N LYS A 227 -30.27 -44.40 -3.44
CA LYS A 227 -29.29 -44.06 -2.40
C LYS A 227 -28.05 -44.97 -2.52
N THR A 228 -26.83 -44.42 -2.44
CA THR A 228 -25.75 -44.75 -1.47
C THR A 228 -24.38 -44.20 -1.89
N GLU A 229 -23.68 -43.66 -0.88
CA GLU A 229 -22.26 -43.30 -0.74
C GLU A 229 -21.71 -42.06 -1.46
#